data_AF-A0A157SF24-F1
#
_entry.id   AF-A0A157SF24-F1
#
_cell.length_a   1.000
_cell.length_b   1.000
_cell.length_c   1.000
_cell.angle_alpha   90.00
_cell.angle_beta   90.00
_cell.angle_gamma   90.00
#
_symmetry.space_group_name_H-M   'P 1'
#
loop_
_entity.id
_entity.type
_entity.pdbx_description
1 polymer ?
#
loop_
_entity_poly.entity_id
_entity_poly.type
_entity_poly.pdbx_seq_one_letter_code
_entity_poly.pdbx_strand_id
1 'polypeptide(L)'
;MAEPHHLAHWYPTAAYLYVLCLDTLALAWEYLRRHPDYRLDWLHRARRLDAAHRWGLRLLEDPALDARDAHPAWLPGHEAVVQLHPDADPPPDAAAFAFWCIPGHKQLLHDGKGLALIARSSGHCLRYALAPSLEDGMAMAYAHRGRGTTHVPDTPAPMARPRPPPAALLELHTLQALDATLAGASLRDVAEGLFGVDAAAGWYSDGGLRSKVRRLVRRGDALMRGGYRRLAQLPPLEKGRFEESAKRP
;
A
#
# COMPACT_ATOMS: atom_id res chain seq x y z
N MET A 1 -6.09 37.39 17.89
CA MET A 1 -4.78 36.72 18.07
C MET A 1 -5.03 35.22 18.14
N ALA A 2 -5.06 34.54 17.00
CA ALA A 2 -5.09 33.08 16.92
C ALA A 2 -4.48 32.68 15.57
N GLU A 3 -3.16 32.51 15.56
CA GLU A 3 -2.34 31.90 14.51
C GLU A 3 -1.21 31.14 15.27
N PRO A 4 -0.72 29.99 14.79
CA PRO A 4 -0.96 29.40 13.49
C PRO A 4 -1.68 28.05 13.60
N HIS A 5 -2.52 27.74 12.62
CA HIS A 5 -2.69 26.34 12.25
C HIS A 5 -1.29 25.83 11.93
N HIS A 6 -0.67 25.04 12.82
CA HIS A 6 0.31 24.05 12.35
C HIS A 6 -0.41 23.38 11.20
N LEU A 7 0.00 23.65 9.96
CA LEU A 7 -0.54 23.03 8.77
C LEU A 7 -0.21 21.56 8.92
N ALA A 8 -1.05 20.85 9.67
CA ALA A 8 -0.90 19.46 9.94
C ALA A 8 -0.82 18.83 8.55
N HIS A 9 0.24 18.07 8.31
CA HIS A 9 0.64 17.64 6.96
C HIS A 9 -0.49 16.92 6.18
N TRP A 10 -1.57 16.53 6.85
CA TRP A 10 -2.78 15.96 6.27
C TRP A 10 -3.70 16.95 5.53
N TYR A 11 -3.62 18.26 5.81
CA TYR A 11 -4.58 19.25 5.29
C TYR A 11 -4.52 19.40 3.76
N PRO A 12 -3.35 19.45 3.10
CA PRO A 12 -3.29 19.57 1.64
C PRO A 12 -3.64 18.26 0.95
N THR A 13 -4.85 18.16 0.36
CA THR A 13 -5.27 16.98 -0.44
C THR A 13 -4.30 16.64 -1.58
N ALA A 14 -3.59 17.65 -2.10
CA ALA A 14 -2.54 17.47 -3.10
C ALA A 14 -1.42 16.50 -2.66
N ALA A 15 -1.11 16.44 -1.35
CA ALA A 15 -0.13 15.51 -0.79
C ALA A 15 -0.55 14.04 -0.95
N TYR A 16 -1.82 13.76 -1.25
CA TYR A 16 -2.38 12.41 -1.39
C TYR A 16 -2.65 12.00 -2.84
N LEU A 17 -2.40 12.85 -3.84
CA LEU A 17 -2.68 12.54 -5.25
C LEU A 17 -1.92 11.31 -5.76
N TYR A 18 -0.79 10.97 -5.15
CA TYR A 18 -0.03 9.77 -5.48
C TYR A 18 -0.80 8.47 -5.19
N VAL A 19 -1.77 8.49 -4.26
CA VAL A 19 -2.64 7.35 -3.92
C VAL A 19 -3.42 6.86 -5.14
N LEU A 20 -3.73 7.76 -6.08
CA LEU A 20 -4.48 7.45 -7.30
C LEU A 20 -3.74 6.49 -8.25
N CYS A 21 -2.45 6.26 -8.03
CA CYS A 21 -1.61 5.40 -8.85
C CYS A 21 -1.03 4.20 -8.09
N LEU A 22 -1.49 3.94 -6.86
CA LEU A 22 -0.96 2.84 -6.05
C LEU A 22 -1.61 1.50 -6.43
N ASP A 23 -0.80 0.45 -6.46
CA ASP A 23 -1.30 -0.92 -6.46
C ASP A 23 -1.78 -1.34 -5.07
N THR A 24 -2.42 -2.51 -4.97
CA THR A 24 -3.00 -2.99 -3.70
C THR A 24 -1.97 -3.17 -2.58
N LEU A 25 -0.74 -3.58 -2.93
CA LEU A 25 0.36 -3.76 -1.97
C LEU A 25 0.92 -2.42 -1.47
N ALA A 26 1.07 -1.44 -2.36
CA ALA A 26 1.43 -0.08 -2.00
C ALA A 26 0.34 0.56 -1.11
N LEU A 27 -0.93 0.34 -1.43
CA LEU A 27 -2.03 0.81 -0.59
C LEU A 27 -2.04 0.12 0.78
N ALA A 28 -1.79 -1.20 0.84
CA ALA A 28 -1.64 -1.92 2.10
C ALA A 28 -0.52 -1.35 2.96
N TRP A 29 0.60 -0.98 2.34
CA TRP A 29 1.71 -0.32 3.02
C TRP A 29 1.32 1.03 3.63
N GLU A 30 0.59 1.86 2.90
CA GLU A 30 0.14 3.15 3.43
C GLU A 30 -0.68 2.99 4.72
N TYR A 31 -1.56 1.99 4.77
CA TYR A 31 -2.30 1.71 6.00
C TYR A 31 -1.39 1.13 7.11
N LEU A 32 -0.49 0.20 6.78
CA LEU A 32 0.42 -0.41 7.75
C LEU A 32 1.39 0.61 8.39
N ARG A 33 2.04 1.46 7.59
CA ARG A 33 3.05 2.42 8.08
C ARG A 33 2.47 3.48 9.04
N ARG A 34 1.14 3.62 9.07
CA ARG A 34 0.39 4.51 9.97
C ARG A 34 0.01 3.85 11.29
N HIS A 35 0.15 2.53 11.40
CA HIS A 35 -0.18 1.80 12.62
C HIS A 35 0.82 2.16 13.75
N PRO A 36 0.35 2.59 14.94
CA PRO A 36 1.24 2.99 16.03
C PRO A 36 2.14 1.84 16.51
N ASP A 37 1.60 0.64 16.70
CA ASP A 37 2.41 -0.51 17.10
C ASP A 37 3.46 -0.91 16.04
N TYR A 38 3.19 -0.73 14.74
CA TYR A 38 4.19 -0.99 13.70
C TYR A 38 5.36 -0.01 13.84
N ARG A 39 5.06 1.27 14.06
CA ARG A 39 6.08 2.30 14.30
C ARG A 39 6.90 2.01 15.56
N LEU A 40 6.25 1.52 16.62
CA LEU A 40 6.95 1.08 17.84
C LEU A 40 7.86 -0.13 17.57
N ASP A 41 7.38 -1.13 16.84
CA ASP A 41 8.20 -2.29 16.46
C ASP A 41 9.38 -1.88 15.56
N TRP A 42 9.21 -0.90 14.66
CA TRP A 42 10.30 -0.32 13.86
C TRP A 42 11.37 0.38 14.71
N LEU A 43 10.97 1.18 15.71
CA LEU A 43 11.89 1.83 16.64
C LEU A 43 12.69 0.81 17.45
N HIS A 44 12.08 -0.32 17.80
CA HIS A 44 12.71 -1.39 18.56
C HIS A 44 13.25 -2.55 17.71
N ARG A 45 13.38 -2.37 16.39
CA ARG A 45 13.74 -3.44 15.43
C ARG A 45 15.03 -4.19 15.79
N ALA A 46 16.03 -3.49 16.36
CA ALA A 46 17.29 -4.10 16.80
C ALA A 46 17.11 -5.16 17.90
N ARG A 47 16.01 -5.10 18.66
CA ARG A 47 15.68 -6.05 19.74
C ARG A 47 14.56 -7.01 19.37
N ARG A 48 13.95 -6.87 18.19
CA ARG A 48 12.75 -7.59 17.75
C ARG A 48 12.89 -8.10 16.32
N LEU A 49 13.85 -9.02 16.13
CA LEU A 49 14.18 -9.57 14.81
C LEU A 49 12.99 -10.28 14.14
N ASP A 50 12.09 -10.89 14.91
CA ASP A 50 10.94 -11.63 14.38
C ASP A 50 9.64 -10.81 14.26
N ALA A 51 9.66 -9.52 14.62
CA ALA A 51 8.43 -8.70 14.61
C ALA A 51 7.85 -8.50 13.20
N ALA A 52 8.67 -8.60 12.15
CA ALA A 52 8.21 -8.43 10.77
C ALA A 52 7.08 -9.41 10.40
N HIS A 53 7.17 -10.67 10.84
CA HIS A 53 6.20 -11.71 10.50
C HIS A 53 4.79 -11.43 11.04
N ARG A 54 4.69 -10.80 12.23
CA ARG A 54 3.42 -10.34 12.80
C ARG A 54 2.69 -9.40 11.85
N TRP A 55 3.44 -8.54 11.17
CA TRP A 55 2.93 -7.55 10.22
C TRP A 55 2.71 -8.12 8.82
N GLY A 56 3.12 -9.38 8.59
CA GLY A 56 3.08 -10.03 7.28
C GLY A 56 4.23 -9.62 6.37
N LEU A 57 5.34 -9.15 6.94
CA LEU A 57 6.58 -8.84 6.24
C LEU A 57 7.66 -9.86 6.61
N ARG A 58 8.65 -10.04 5.74
CA ARG A 58 9.90 -10.75 6.01
C ARG A 58 10.87 -9.89 6.81
N LEU A 59 10.92 -8.61 6.46
CA LEU A 59 11.77 -7.59 7.07
C LEU A 59 10.92 -6.35 7.36
N LEU A 60 11.20 -5.66 8.45
CA LEU A 60 10.57 -4.37 8.71
C LEU A 60 11.09 -3.33 7.71
N GLU A 61 10.24 -2.39 7.36
CA GLU A 61 10.49 -1.30 6.43
C GLU A 61 10.29 0.03 7.17
N ASP A 62 11.00 1.08 6.75
CA ASP A 62 10.92 2.37 7.44
C ASP A 62 9.52 3.00 7.25
N PRO A 63 8.70 3.14 8.30
CA PRO A 63 7.38 3.74 8.20
C PRO A 63 7.41 5.22 7.80
N ALA A 64 8.57 5.89 7.82
CA ALA A 64 8.71 7.24 7.29
C ALA A 64 8.58 7.29 5.76
N LEU A 65 8.93 6.20 5.07
CA LEU A 65 8.85 6.11 3.61
C LEU A 65 7.39 5.84 3.18
N ASP A 66 6.88 6.68 2.28
CA ASP A 66 5.60 6.41 1.65
C ASP A 66 5.75 5.34 0.56
N ALA A 67 4.62 4.88 0.02
CA ALA A 67 4.59 3.76 -0.89
C ALA A 67 5.31 3.99 -2.21
N ARG A 68 5.69 5.23 -2.57
CA ARG A 68 6.52 5.53 -3.74
C ARG A 68 7.98 5.15 -3.53
N ASP A 69 8.44 5.25 -2.29
CA ASP A 69 9.85 5.09 -1.92
C ASP A 69 10.10 3.82 -1.09
N ALA A 70 9.07 3.30 -0.42
CA ALA A 70 9.17 2.09 0.39
C ALA A 70 9.11 0.80 -0.44
N HIS A 71 9.69 -0.27 0.12
CA HIS A 71 9.77 -1.61 -0.47
C HIS A 71 9.43 -2.70 0.55
N PRO A 72 8.18 -2.74 1.05
CA PRO A 72 7.83 -3.69 2.10
C PRO A 72 8.00 -5.12 1.58
N ALA A 73 8.84 -5.88 2.27
CA ALA A 73 9.14 -7.27 1.94
C ALA A 73 7.97 -8.18 2.37
N TRP A 74 6.82 -8.08 1.71
CA TRP A 74 5.62 -8.87 2.02
C TRP A 74 5.91 -10.37 2.00
N LEU A 75 5.30 -11.12 2.92
CA LEU A 75 5.37 -12.59 2.90
C LEU A 75 4.80 -13.13 1.58
N PRO A 76 5.34 -14.26 1.07
CA PRO A 76 4.90 -14.85 -0.19
C PRO A 76 3.42 -15.18 -0.24
N GLY A 77 2.89 -15.21 -1.45
CA GLY A 77 1.54 -15.70 -1.72
C GLY A 77 0.61 -14.68 -2.34
N HIS A 78 1.12 -13.50 -2.70
CA HIS A 78 0.36 -12.45 -3.37
C HIS A 78 0.27 -12.68 -4.89
N GLU A 79 -0.91 -12.55 -5.47
CA GLU A 79 -1.15 -12.76 -6.92
C GLU A 79 -0.44 -11.73 -7.81
N ALA A 80 -0.24 -10.50 -7.33
CA ALA A 80 0.45 -9.45 -8.09
C ALA A 80 1.99 -9.61 -8.17
N VAL A 81 2.58 -10.62 -7.52
CA VAL A 81 4.02 -10.88 -7.62
C VAL A 81 4.26 -12.03 -8.58
N VAL A 82 4.97 -11.76 -9.67
CA VAL A 82 5.38 -12.77 -10.66
C VAL A 82 6.75 -13.31 -10.27
N GLN A 83 6.93 -14.62 -10.26
CA GLN A 83 8.22 -15.25 -10.04
C GLN A 83 8.90 -15.49 -11.40
N LEU A 84 10.13 -15.02 -11.55
CA LEU A 84 10.94 -15.25 -12.74
C LEU A 84 12.06 -16.24 -12.42
N HIS A 85 12.19 -17.26 -13.26
CA HIS A 85 13.16 -18.34 -13.13
C HIS A 85 13.86 -18.54 -14.47
N PRO A 86 15.10 -19.07 -14.51
CA PRO A 86 15.67 -19.57 -15.74
C PRO A 86 14.78 -20.66 -16.31
N ASP A 87 14.55 -20.62 -17.62
CA ASP A 87 13.92 -21.73 -18.31
C ASP A 87 14.91 -22.90 -18.42
N ALA A 88 14.49 -24.08 -17.98
CA ALA A 88 15.33 -25.28 -17.95
C ALA A 88 15.37 -26.00 -19.31
N ASP A 89 14.40 -25.76 -20.18
CA ASP A 89 14.30 -26.37 -21.51
C ASP A 89 13.72 -25.35 -22.51
N PRO A 90 14.48 -24.29 -22.83
CA PRO A 90 13.95 -23.18 -23.61
C PRO A 90 13.71 -23.57 -25.07
N PRO A 91 12.53 -23.29 -25.64
CA PRO A 91 12.34 -23.39 -27.09
C PRO A 91 13.24 -22.39 -27.84
N PRO A 92 13.48 -22.58 -29.16
CA PRO A 92 14.36 -21.70 -29.95
C PRO A 92 13.97 -20.21 -29.95
N ASP A 93 12.71 -19.88 -29.68
CA ASP A 93 12.13 -18.54 -29.62
C ASP A 93 11.76 -18.10 -28.19
N ALA A 94 12.33 -18.74 -27.17
CA ALA A 94 12.09 -18.40 -25.77
C ALA A 94 12.39 -16.92 -25.49
N ALA A 95 11.50 -16.26 -24.75
CA ALA A 95 11.73 -14.90 -24.29
C ALA A 95 12.95 -14.86 -23.35
N ALA A 96 13.87 -13.95 -23.64
CA ALA A 96 15.03 -13.69 -22.80
C ALA A 96 14.67 -12.68 -21.69
N PHE A 97 15.20 -12.88 -20.49
CA PHE A 97 15.10 -11.91 -19.42
C PHE A 97 15.92 -10.68 -19.76
N ALA A 98 15.26 -9.64 -20.23
CA ALA A 98 15.87 -8.36 -20.55
C ALA A 98 15.55 -7.34 -19.44
N PHE A 99 16.36 -7.34 -18.38
CA PHE A 99 16.19 -6.47 -17.21
C PHE A 99 16.09 -4.99 -17.61
N TRP A 100 16.94 -4.57 -18.55
CA TRP A 100 16.99 -3.18 -19.01
C TRP A 100 15.75 -2.77 -19.80
N CYS A 101 15.10 -3.72 -20.49
CA CYS A 101 13.90 -3.49 -21.29
C CYS A 101 12.62 -3.39 -20.45
N ILE A 102 12.64 -3.82 -19.19
CA ILE A 102 11.47 -3.67 -18.30
C ILE A 102 11.17 -2.16 -18.13
N PRO A 103 9.98 -1.69 -18.50
CA PRO A 103 9.66 -0.28 -18.53
C PRO A 103 9.50 0.33 -17.13
N GLY A 104 9.81 1.61 -17.02
CA GLY A 104 9.62 2.38 -15.80
C GLY A 104 10.84 2.40 -14.87
N HIS A 105 10.65 3.06 -13.72
CA HIS A 105 11.66 3.18 -12.69
C HIS A 105 11.81 1.83 -11.96
N LYS A 106 12.99 1.23 -12.09
CA LYS A 106 13.34 -0.08 -11.54
C LYS A 106 14.02 0.08 -10.18
N GLN A 107 13.57 -0.69 -9.20
CA GLN A 107 14.19 -0.78 -7.89
C GLN A 107 14.40 -2.26 -7.56
N LEU A 108 15.66 -2.62 -7.32
CA LEU A 108 16.08 -3.98 -7.01
C LEU A 108 16.51 -4.03 -5.54
N LEU A 109 15.97 -4.96 -4.77
CA LEU A 109 16.27 -5.12 -3.35
C LEU A 109 16.32 -6.59 -2.95
N HIS A 110 16.98 -6.87 -1.82
CA HIS A 110 16.98 -8.18 -1.20
C HIS A 110 15.90 -8.25 -0.11
N ASP A 111 14.91 -9.13 -0.25
CA ASP A 111 13.75 -9.23 0.66
C ASP A 111 14.01 -10.07 1.93
N GLY A 112 15.26 -10.51 2.11
CA GLY A 112 15.69 -11.44 3.17
C GLY A 112 15.72 -12.90 2.73
N LYS A 113 15.11 -13.25 1.58
CA LYS A 113 15.19 -14.59 0.97
C LYS A 113 15.79 -14.57 -0.43
N GLY A 114 15.51 -13.54 -1.22
CA GLY A 114 16.01 -13.40 -2.58
C GLY A 114 15.86 -11.98 -3.11
N LEU A 115 16.05 -11.83 -4.42
CA LEU A 115 15.95 -10.55 -5.09
C LEU A 115 14.50 -10.26 -5.49
N ALA A 116 14.01 -9.08 -5.09
CA ALA A 116 12.73 -8.55 -5.52
C ALA A 116 12.96 -7.31 -6.39
N LEU A 117 12.27 -7.26 -7.53
CA LEU A 117 12.30 -6.15 -8.47
C LEU A 117 10.92 -5.48 -8.49
N ILE A 118 10.89 -4.17 -8.27
CA ILE A 118 9.72 -3.33 -8.49
C ILE A 118 9.99 -2.41 -9.68
N ALA A 119 9.15 -2.48 -10.71
CA ALA A 119 9.19 -1.58 -11.85
C ALA A 119 7.92 -0.72 -11.87
N ARG A 120 8.09 0.60 -11.75
CA ARG A 120 6.99 1.56 -11.67
C ARG A 120 6.93 2.43 -12.90
N SER A 121 5.77 2.49 -13.53
CA SER A 121 5.47 3.45 -14.59
C SER A 121 4.17 4.19 -14.24
N SER A 122 3.75 5.12 -15.10
CA SER A 122 2.56 5.93 -14.84
C SER A 122 1.31 5.07 -14.67
N GLY A 123 0.90 4.85 -13.42
CA GLY A 123 -0.30 4.06 -13.07
C GLY A 123 -0.10 2.54 -13.03
N HIS A 124 1.12 2.05 -13.25
CA HIS A 124 1.43 0.62 -13.18
C HIS A 124 2.60 0.36 -12.25
N CYS A 125 2.48 -0.70 -11.45
CA CYS A 125 3.53 -1.20 -10.58
C CYS A 125 3.63 -2.71 -10.82
N LEU A 126 4.76 -3.12 -11.41
CA LEU A 126 5.08 -4.52 -11.66
C LEU A 126 6.03 -4.99 -10.55
N ARG A 127 5.78 -6.20 -10.04
CA ARG A 127 6.55 -6.78 -8.94
C ARG A 127 7.00 -8.17 -9.33
N TYR A 128 8.31 -8.40 -9.25
CA TYR A 128 8.93 -9.66 -9.58
C TYR A 128 9.72 -10.20 -8.40
N ALA A 129 9.67 -11.50 -8.19
CA ALA A 129 10.63 -12.24 -7.38
C ALA A 129 11.58 -12.98 -8.34
N LEU A 130 12.87 -12.69 -8.25
CA LEU A 130 13.88 -13.24 -9.15
C LEU A 130 14.54 -14.45 -8.49
N ALA A 131 14.64 -15.55 -9.24
CA ALA A 131 15.47 -16.67 -8.85
C ALA A 131 16.94 -16.24 -8.77
N PRO A 132 17.73 -16.72 -7.80
CA PRO A 132 19.13 -16.33 -7.65
C PRO A 132 20.01 -16.63 -8.87
N SER A 133 19.61 -17.60 -9.70
CA SER A 133 20.34 -18.04 -10.89
C SER A 133 19.87 -17.37 -12.19
N LEU A 134 18.91 -16.43 -12.12
CA LEU A 134 18.42 -15.72 -13.30
C LEU A 134 19.30 -14.52 -13.63
N GLU A 135 19.88 -14.51 -14.82
CA GLU A 135 20.73 -13.43 -15.33
C GLU A 135 20.12 -12.77 -16.58
N ASP A 136 20.51 -11.52 -16.84
CA ASP A 136 20.10 -10.79 -18.04
C ASP A 136 20.55 -11.55 -19.31
N GLY A 137 19.64 -11.71 -20.26
CA GLY A 137 19.85 -12.47 -21.50
C GLY A 137 19.52 -13.96 -21.41
N MET A 138 19.28 -14.52 -20.22
CA MET A 138 18.87 -15.93 -20.10
C MET A 138 17.41 -16.13 -20.53
N ALA A 139 17.11 -17.27 -21.15
CA ALA A 139 15.73 -17.68 -21.36
C ALA A 139 15.01 -17.81 -20.01
N MET A 140 13.77 -17.33 -19.96
CA MET A 140 13.03 -17.19 -18.71
C MET A 140 11.70 -17.93 -18.73
N ALA A 141 11.37 -18.56 -17.61
CA ALA A 141 10.02 -19.00 -17.31
C ALA A 141 9.42 -18.11 -16.21
N TYR A 142 8.11 -17.92 -16.23
CA TYR A 142 7.42 -17.17 -15.19
C TYR A 142 6.30 -18.00 -14.54
N ALA A 143 6.16 -17.81 -13.23
CA ALA A 143 5.04 -18.37 -12.46
C ALA A 143 4.30 -17.23 -11.76
N HIS A 144 2.98 -17.25 -11.81
CA HIS A 144 2.14 -16.33 -11.04
C HIS A 144 1.14 -17.13 -10.22
N ARG A 145 0.70 -16.55 -9.10
CA ARG A 145 -0.36 -17.13 -8.27
C ARG A 145 -1.69 -16.51 -8.72
N GLY A 146 -2.70 -17.32 -9.04
CA GLY A 146 -4.04 -16.85 -9.41
C GLY A 146 -4.57 -17.46 -10.71
N ARG A 147 -5.83 -17.18 -11.04
CA ARG A 147 -6.54 -17.72 -12.23
C ARG A 147 -6.61 -16.76 -13.43
N GLY A 148 -5.81 -15.69 -13.43
CA GLY A 148 -5.80 -14.68 -14.51
C GLY A 148 -4.56 -14.80 -15.40
N THR A 149 -4.69 -14.44 -16.67
CA THR A 149 -3.55 -14.23 -17.56
C THR A 149 -2.75 -13.01 -17.11
N THR A 150 -1.44 -13.15 -17.02
CA THR A 150 -0.55 -11.98 -16.87
C THR A 150 -0.61 -11.16 -18.14
N HIS A 151 -0.91 -9.87 -18.00
CA HIS A 151 -0.65 -8.90 -19.05
C HIS A 151 0.88 -8.79 -19.19
N VAL A 152 1.43 -9.34 -20.27
CA VAL A 152 2.77 -8.98 -20.74
C VAL A 152 2.71 -7.49 -21.10
N PRO A 153 3.51 -6.63 -20.46
CA PRO A 153 3.37 -5.18 -20.60
C PRO A 153 4.05 -4.73 -21.90
N ASP A 154 3.43 -5.00 -23.05
CA ASP A 154 3.90 -4.54 -24.36
C ASP A 154 3.06 -3.40 -24.93
N THR A 155 2.47 -2.57 -24.07
CA THR A 155 1.71 -1.41 -24.55
C THR A 155 2.10 -0.14 -23.79
N PRO A 156 2.67 0.88 -24.48
CA PRO A 156 2.95 2.16 -23.87
C PRO A 156 1.63 2.78 -23.37
N ALA A 157 1.67 3.28 -22.13
CA ALA A 157 0.50 3.91 -21.51
C ALA A 157 0.07 5.17 -22.31
N PRO A 158 -1.23 5.38 -22.56
CA PRO A 158 -1.71 6.57 -23.26
C PRO A 158 -1.36 7.86 -22.51
N MET A 159 -1.03 8.92 -23.25
CA MET A 159 -0.62 10.23 -22.70
C MET A 159 -1.71 10.93 -21.88
N ALA A 160 -2.98 10.62 -22.14
CA ALA A 160 -4.11 11.15 -21.40
C ALA A 160 -4.53 10.17 -20.29
N ARG A 161 -4.42 10.59 -19.02
CA ARG A 161 -4.90 9.78 -17.90
C ARG A 161 -6.43 9.79 -17.87
N PRO A 162 -7.09 8.62 -17.83
CA PRO A 162 -8.52 8.58 -17.58
C PRO A 162 -8.80 9.20 -16.20
N ARG A 163 -9.98 9.81 -16.06
CA ARG A 163 -10.45 10.34 -14.78
C ARG A 163 -10.33 9.26 -13.70
N PRO A 164 -9.77 9.56 -12.51
CA PRO A 164 -9.65 8.58 -11.44
C PRO A 164 -11.02 7.95 -11.12
N PRO A 165 -11.09 6.62 -10.98
CA PRO A 165 -12.35 5.97 -10.63
C PRO A 165 -12.80 6.40 -9.23
N PRO A 166 -14.11 6.38 -8.93
CA PRO A 166 -14.63 6.74 -7.61
C PRO A 166 -13.98 5.97 -6.45
N ALA A 167 -13.59 4.71 -6.68
CA ALA A 167 -12.88 3.89 -5.70
C ALA A 167 -11.50 4.46 -5.34
N ALA A 168 -10.73 4.98 -6.30
CA ALA A 168 -9.42 5.58 -6.03
C ALA A 168 -9.55 6.88 -5.22
N LEU A 169 -10.55 7.71 -5.55
CA LEU A 169 -10.87 8.90 -4.76
C LEU A 169 -11.34 8.55 -3.35
N LEU A 170 -12.05 7.43 -3.17
CA LEU A 170 -12.43 6.95 -1.84
C LEU A 170 -11.20 6.56 -1.02
N GLU A 171 -10.23 5.84 -1.60
CA GLU A 171 -8.99 5.47 -0.90
C GLU A 171 -8.17 6.71 -0.50
N LEU A 172 -8.05 7.68 -1.41
CA LEU A 172 -7.38 8.95 -1.13
C LEU A 172 -8.01 9.66 0.08
N HIS A 173 -9.31 9.89 0.08
CA HIS A 173 -10.00 10.54 1.19
C HIS A 173 -9.98 9.70 2.47
N THR A 174 -9.94 8.37 2.36
CA THR A 174 -9.85 7.47 3.51
C THR A 174 -8.50 7.61 4.20
N LEU A 175 -7.41 7.64 3.44
CA LEU A 175 -6.06 7.86 3.98
C LEU A 175 -5.91 9.27 4.57
N GLN A 176 -6.41 10.30 3.90
CA GLN A 176 -6.36 11.67 4.42
C GLN A 176 -7.16 11.81 5.71
N ALA A 177 -8.37 11.24 5.78
CA ALA A 177 -9.18 11.23 7.01
C ALA A 177 -8.52 10.45 8.15
N LEU A 178 -7.81 9.36 7.84
CA LEU A 178 -7.02 8.62 8.82
C LEU A 178 -5.89 9.48 9.38
N ASP A 179 -5.09 10.11 8.52
CA ASP A 179 -3.98 10.97 8.94
C ASP A 179 -4.47 12.17 9.77
N ALA A 180 -5.61 12.76 9.39
CA ALA A 180 -6.25 13.81 10.16
C ALA A 180 -6.64 13.33 11.57
N THR A 181 -7.24 12.15 11.66
CA THR A 181 -7.65 11.56 12.95
C THR A 181 -6.44 11.22 13.82
N LEU A 182 -5.38 10.66 13.23
CA LEU A 182 -4.12 10.38 13.92
C LEU A 182 -3.42 11.65 14.41
N ALA A 183 -3.61 12.78 13.71
CA ALA A 183 -3.15 14.10 14.13
C ALA A 183 -4.07 14.76 15.17
N GLY A 184 -5.14 14.10 15.62
CA GLY A 184 -6.07 14.61 16.63
C GLY A 184 -7.15 15.55 16.09
N ALA A 185 -7.33 15.65 14.78
CA ALA A 185 -8.36 16.49 14.17
C ALA A 185 -9.77 15.99 14.54
N SER A 186 -10.69 16.93 14.79
CA SER A 186 -12.09 16.60 15.01
C SER A 186 -12.76 16.17 13.70
N LEU A 187 -13.90 15.46 13.77
CA LEU A 187 -14.66 15.10 12.57
C LEU A 187 -15.09 16.32 11.75
N ARG A 188 -15.26 17.49 12.37
CA ARG A 188 -15.56 18.74 11.67
C ARG A 188 -14.32 19.25 10.92
N ASP A 189 -13.14 19.24 11.56
CA ASP A 189 -11.89 19.64 10.91
C ASP A 189 -11.61 18.75 9.69
N VAL A 190 -11.85 17.44 9.81
CA VAL A 190 -11.75 16.50 8.67
C VAL A 190 -12.72 16.90 7.55
N ALA A 191 -13.95 17.32 7.89
CA ALA A 191 -14.92 17.77 6.88
C ALA A 191 -14.43 19.03 6.14
N GLU A 192 -13.92 20.01 6.88
CA GLU A 192 -13.37 21.25 6.34
C GLU A 192 -12.15 20.98 5.44
N GLY A 193 -11.22 20.14 5.86
CA GLY A 193 -10.02 19.83 5.08
C GLY A 193 -10.30 18.99 3.81
N LEU A 194 -11.26 18.05 3.86
CA LEU A 194 -11.56 17.19 2.70
C LEU A 194 -12.54 17.83 1.71
N PHE A 195 -13.51 18.60 2.21
CA PHE A 195 -14.64 19.08 1.40
C PHE A 195 -14.76 20.61 1.36
N GLY A 196 -13.91 21.33 2.08
CA GLY A 196 -13.91 22.79 2.15
C GLY A 196 -14.80 23.35 3.27
N VAL A 197 -14.52 24.59 3.65
CA VAL A 197 -15.22 25.30 4.73
C VAL A 197 -16.70 25.52 4.40
N ASP A 198 -17.03 25.86 3.15
CA ASP A 198 -18.41 26.09 2.71
C ASP A 198 -19.27 24.83 2.85
N ALA A 199 -18.73 23.66 2.50
CA ALA A 199 -19.42 22.40 2.65
C ALA A 199 -19.64 22.04 4.14
N ALA A 200 -18.67 22.39 5.00
CA ALA A 200 -18.76 22.15 6.44
C ALA A 200 -19.61 23.18 7.20
N ALA A 201 -20.01 24.29 6.59
CA ALA A 201 -20.85 25.31 7.23
C ALA A 201 -22.18 24.72 7.73
N GLY A 202 -22.72 23.72 7.03
CA GLY A 202 -23.92 22.96 7.42
C GLY A 202 -23.66 21.82 8.42
N TRP A 203 -22.47 21.71 9.04
CA TRP A 203 -22.07 20.52 9.80
C TRP A 203 -23.07 20.07 10.87
N TYR A 204 -23.79 21.01 11.49
CA TYR A 204 -24.77 20.72 12.55
C TYR A 204 -26.19 20.50 12.00
N SER A 205 -26.53 21.06 10.84
CA SER A 205 -27.86 21.01 10.22
C SER A 205 -28.01 19.88 9.19
N ASP A 206 -26.92 19.43 8.54
CA ASP A 206 -26.89 18.31 7.59
C ASP A 206 -26.19 17.07 8.18
N GLY A 207 -26.95 15.98 8.33
CA GLY A 207 -26.43 14.69 8.80
C GLY A 207 -25.65 13.89 7.75
N GLY A 208 -25.76 14.25 6.47
CA GLY A 208 -25.16 13.56 5.33
C GLY A 208 -23.64 13.64 5.34
N LEU A 209 -23.08 14.86 5.36
CA LEU A 209 -21.63 15.09 5.42
C LEU A 209 -21.01 14.45 6.67
N ARG A 210 -21.65 14.62 7.83
CA ARG A 210 -21.21 14.01 9.10
C ARG A 210 -21.12 12.50 9.01
N SER A 211 -22.12 11.86 8.42
CA SER A 211 -22.13 10.42 8.21
C SER A 211 -21.06 9.97 7.22
N LYS A 212 -20.81 10.74 6.16
CA LYS A 212 -19.74 10.47 5.19
C LYS A 212 -18.35 10.52 5.84
N VAL A 213 -18.05 11.58 6.59
CA VAL A 213 -16.76 11.71 7.31
C VAL A 213 -16.57 10.60 8.33
N ARG A 214 -17.60 10.28 9.14
CA ARG A 214 -17.55 9.15 10.07
C ARG A 214 -17.24 7.82 9.38
N ARG A 215 -17.79 7.58 8.19
CA ARG A 215 -17.50 6.37 7.41
C ARG A 215 -16.06 6.34 6.91
N LEU A 216 -15.52 7.46 6.43
CA LEU A 216 -14.12 7.56 6.01
C LEU A 216 -13.16 7.24 7.16
N VAL A 217 -13.38 7.89 8.32
CA VAL A 217 -12.54 7.66 9.52
C VAL A 217 -12.60 6.20 9.98
N ARG A 218 -13.82 5.64 10.08
CA ARG A 218 -13.99 4.22 10.47
C ARG A 218 -13.34 3.26 9.47
N ARG A 219 -13.43 3.56 8.17
CA ARG A 219 -12.78 2.76 7.13
C ARG A 219 -11.27 2.81 7.26
N GLY A 220 -10.69 4.00 7.44
CA GLY A 220 -9.25 4.19 7.60
C GLY A 220 -8.71 3.45 8.81
N ASP A 221 -9.36 3.56 9.97
CA ASP A 221 -8.97 2.85 11.18
C ASP A 221 -9.08 1.31 10.99
N ALA A 222 -10.16 0.82 10.37
CA ALA A 222 -10.31 -0.60 10.10
C ALA A 222 -9.26 -1.15 9.12
N LEU A 223 -8.88 -0.37 8.09
CA LEU A 223 -7.81 -0.74 7.16
C LEU A 223 -6.44 -0.75 7.87
N MET A 224 -6.14 0.27 8.68
CA MET A 224 -4.90 0.33 9.46
C MET A 224 -4.80 -0.85 10.44
N ARG A 225 -5.84 -1.16 11.23
CA ARG A 225 -5.82 -2.18 12.31
C ARG A 225 -5.95 -3.64 11.83
N GLY A 226 -5.64 -3.91 10.57
CA GLY A 226 -5.59 -5.27 10.03
C GLY A 226 -6.32 -5.44 8.70
N GLY A 227 -7.17 -4.50 8.28
CA GLY A 227 -7.79 -4.55 6.96
C GLY A 227 -6.77 -4.47 5.82
N TYR A 228 -5.60 -3.86 6.05
CA TYR A 228 -4.46 -3.86 5.12
C TYR A 228 -4.01 -5.27 4.77
N ARG A 229 -4.18 -6.25 5.67
CA ARG A 229 -3.82 -7.66 5.40
C ARG A 229 -4.65 -8.24 4.27
N ARG A 230 -5.92 -7.83 4.13
CA ARG A 230 -6.76 -8.22 2.99
C ARG A 230 -6.24 -7.60 1.69
N LEU A 231 -5.83 -6.33 1.72
CA LEU A 231 -5.22 -5.66 0.56
C LEU A 231 -3.91 -6.33 0.14
N ALA A 232 -3.13 -6.79 1.13
CA ALA A 232 -1.89 -7.53 0.93
C ALA A 232 -2.08 -9.06 0.78
N GLN A 233 -3.32 -9.55 0.65
CA GLN A 233 -3.66 -10.97 0.51
C GLN A 233 -2.98 -11.89 1.56
N LEU A 234 -2.75 -11.36 2.76
CA LEU A 234 -2.17 -12.07 3.88
C LEU A 234 -3.25 -12.86 4.64
N PRO A 235 -2.88 -13.97 5.31
CA PRO A 235 -3.80 -14.63 6.22
C PRO A 235 -4.27 -13.65 7.31
N PRO A 236 -5.53 -13.77 7.78
CA PRO A 236 -6.00 -13.00 8.92
C PRO A 236 -5.06 -13.17 10.12
N LEU A 237 -5.04 -12.18 11.03
CA LEU A 237 -4.40 -12.42 12.33
C LEU A 237 -5.16 -13.57 12.96
N GLU A 238 -4.46 -14.66 13.32
CA GLU A 238 -5.05 -15.65 14.20
C GLU A 238 -5.57 -14.86 15.40
N LYS A 239 -6.87 -15.00 15.70
CA LYS A 239 -7.44 -14.44 16.92
C LYS A 239 -6.84 -15.22 18.09
N GLY A 240 -5.61 -14.87 18.47
CA GLY A 240 -4.99 -15.32 19.69
C GLY A 240 -5.80 -14.77 20.85
N ARG A 241 -6.65 -15.61 21.43
CA ARG A 241 -6.98 -15.79 22.86
C ARG A 241 -6.73 -14.62 23.86
N PHE A 242 -6.93 -13.38 23.45
CA PHE A 242 -6.77 -12.18 24.29
C PHE A 242 -7.99 -11.25 24.27
N GLU A 243 -9.12 -11.68 23.68
CA GLU A 243 -10.43 -11.18 24.11
C GLU A 243 -10.90 -12.07 25.26
N GLU A 244 -10.33 -11.83 26.44
CA GLU A 244 -11.02 -12.16 27.67
C GLU A 244 -12.31 -11.35 27.65
N SER A 245 -13.41 -12.04 27.35
CA SER A 245 -14.76 -11.52 27.44
C SER A 245 -14.93 -10.92 28.83
N ALA A 246 -14.86 -9.60 28.92
CA ALA A 246 -15.37 -8.85 30.05
C ALA A 246 -16.90 -8.99 30.02
N LYS A 247 -17.40 -10.15 30.46
CA LYS A 247 -18.74 -10.26 31.03
C LYS A 247 -18.79 -9.27 32.18
N ARG A 248 -19.45 -8.14 31.96
CA ARG A 248 -19.97 -7.32 33.07
C ARG A 248 -21.31 -7.91 33.52
N PRO A 249 -21.59 -7.84 34.83
CA PRO A 249 -22.76 -8.44 35.47
C PRO A 249 -24.07 -7.83 34.99
#